data_AF-A0A964GCN5-F1
#
_entry.id   AF-A0A964GCN5-F1
#
_cell.length_a   1.000
_cell.length_b   1.000
_cell.length_c   1.000
_cell.angle_alpha   90.00
_cell.angle_beta   90.00
_cell.angle_gamma   90.00
#
_symmetry.space_group_name_H-M   'P 1'
#
loop_
_entity.id
_entity.type
_entity.pdbx_description
1 polymer ?
#
loop_
_entity_poly.entity_id
_entity_poly.type
_entity_poly.pdbx_seq_one_letter_code
_entity_poly.pdbx_strand_id
1 'polypeptide(L)' 'MTVEVDFDDFIKNVKISGDFFLHPEEVLNDMEKSFVGLKKDVSFDTLVIKIHNIVESHDAQMIGISPESMALVIKEALK' A
#
# COMPACT_ATOMS: atom_id res chain seq x y z
N MET A 1 2.24 11.97 -3.83
CA MET A 1 1.75 11.00 -2.83
C MET A 1 2.75 10.94 -1.71
N THR A 2 2.26 10.87 -0.48
CA THR A 2 3.03 10.72 0.76
C THR A 2 2.56 9.44 1.45
N VAL A 3 3.50 8.67 2.01
CA VAL A 3 3.21 7.48 2.79
C VAL A 3 3.87 7.64 4.15
N GLU A 4 3.08 7.46 5.20
CA GLU A 4 3.54 7.46 6.58
C GLU A 4 3.43 6.03 7.11
N VAL A 5 4.51 5.48 7.67
CA VAL A 5 4.53 4.11 8.21
C VAL A 5 5.08 4.14 9.62
N ASP A 6 4.33 3.55 10.55
CA ASP A 6 4.79 3.25 11.91
C ASP A 6 5.18 1.77 11.97
N PHE A 7 6.43 1.47 12.33
CA PHE A 7 6.97 0.13 12.36
C PHE A 7 8.13 -0.02 13.35
N ASP A 8 8.27 -1.22 13.93
CA ASP A 8 9.49 -1.66 14.62
C ASP A 8 10.17 -2.75 13.78
N ASP A 9 9.97 -4.02 14.12
CA ASP A 9 10.28 -5.17 13.26
C ASP A 9 9.12 -5.49 12.30
N PHE A 10 7.91 -5.11 12.71
CA PHE A 10 6.68 -5.28 11.97
C PHE A 10 5.96 -3.93 11.81
N ILE A 11 5.24 -3.79 10.70
CA ILE A 11 4.40 -2.65 10.40
C ILE A 11 3.22 -2.63 11.37
N LYS A 12 3.06 -1.52 12.09
CA LYS A 12 1.95 -1.29 13.03
C LYS A 12 0.84 -0.49 12.38
N ASN A 13 1.18 0.48 11.55
CA ASN A 13 0.23 1.34 10.86
C ASN A 13 0.81 1.86 9.54
N VAL A 14 -0.04 2.02 8.54
CA VAL A 14 0.30 2.64 7.25
C VAL A 14 -0.77 3.68 6.94
N LYS A 15 -0.35 4.87 6.52
CA LYS A 15 -1.25 5.89 6.01
C LYS A 15 -0.76 6.40 4.67
N ILE A 16 -1.63 6.33 3.68
CA ILE A 16 -1.35 6.71 2.29
C ILE A 16 -2.19 7.94 1.98
N SER A 17 -1.57 8.99 1.47
CA SER A 17 -2.27 10.23 1.12
C SER A 17 -1.67 10.84 -0.13
N GLY A 18 -2.49 11.42 -0.98
CA GLY A 18 -2.00 12.03 -2.20
C GLY A 18 -3.10 12.39 -3.18
N ASP A 19 -2.66 12.98 -4.29
CA ASP A 19 -3.53 13.29 -5.42
C ASP A 19 -3.57 12.08 -6.37
N PHE A 20 -4.39 11.10 -6.02
CA PHE A 20 -4.72 9.94 -6.84
C PHE A 20 -6.18 9.58 -6.63
N PHE A 21 -6.78 8.88 -7.59
CA PHE A 21 -8.13 8.34 -7.44
C PHE A 21 -8.04 6.83 -7.26
N LEU A 22 -8.75 6.34 -6.25
CA LEU A 22 -9.01 4.93 -6.02
C LEU A 22 -10.52 4.76 -5.81
N HIS A 23 -11.15 3.93 -6.64
CA HIS A 23 -12.57 3.63 -6.49
C HIS A 23 -12.79 2.11 -6.48
N PRO A 24 -13.51 1.55 -5.49
CA PRO A 24 -14.10 2.25 -4.36
C PRO A 24 -13.06 2.78 -3.35
N GLU A 25 -13.40 3.84 -2.60
CA GLU A 25 -12.47 4.49 -1.68
C GLU A 25 -12.09 3.61 -0.48
N GLU A 26 -12.97 2.65 -0.11
CA GLU A 26 -12.73 1.70 0.98
C GLU A 26 -11.52 0.78 0.73
N VAL A 27 -11.16 0.59 -0.54
CA VAL A 27 -10.01 -0.24 -0.95
C VAL A 27 -8.72 0.34 -0.39
N LEU A 28 -8.63 1.65 -0.21
CA LEU A 28 -7.43 2.28 0.38
C LEU A 28 -7.27 1.83 1.84
N ASN A 29 -8.37 1.85 2.59
CA ASN A 29 -8.38 1.44 4.00
C ASN A 29 -8.02 -0.05 4.14
N ASP A 30 -8.55 -0.89 3.25
CA ASP A 30 -8.25 -2.32 3.29
C ASP A 30 -6.81 -2.60 2.86
N MET A 31 -6.28 -1.83 1.92
CA MET A 31 -4.88 -1.88 1.52
C MET A 31 -3.94 -1.50 2.67
N GLU A 32 -4.18 -0.39 3.36
CA GLU A 32 -3.45 0.06 4.55
C GLU A 32 -3.45 -1.01 5.65
N LYS A 33 -4.63 -1.53 6.00
CA LYS A 33 -4.77 -2.62 6.99
C LYS A 33 -4.03 -3.88 6.56
N SER A 34 -3.98 -4.16 5.26
CA SER A 34 -3.33 -5.35 4.74
C SER A 34 -1.82 -5.34 5.00
N PHE A 35 -1.19 -4.18 5.12
CA PHE A 35 0.24 -4.08 5.36
C PHE A 35 0.59 -4.23 6.84
N VAL A 36 -0.36 -4.00 7.75
CA VAL A 36 -0.16 -4.19 9.18
C VAL A 36 0.20 -5.65 9.46
N GLY A 37 1.25 -5.87 10.25
CA GLY A 37 1.80 -7.18 10.58
C GLY A 37 2.81 -7.74 9.58
N LEU A 38 3.04 -7.08 8.43
CA LEU A 38 4.18 -7.41 7.58
C LEU A 38 5.48 -7.02 8.28
N LYS A 39 6.57 -7.74 8.00
CA LYS A 39 7.90 -7.33 8.45
C LYS A 39 8.38 -6.10 7.68
N LYS A 40 9.21 -5.26 8.31
CA LYS A 40 9.83 -4.11 7.64
C LYS A 40 10.70 -4.48 6.43
N ASP A 41 11.25 -5.71 6.42
CA ASP A 41 12.09 -6.23 5.35
C ASP A 41 11.28 -6.83 4.17
N VAL A 42 9.94 -6.72 4.19
CA VAL A 42 9.06 -7.22 3.13
C VAL A 42 9.56 -6.85 1.73
N SER A 43 9.59 -7.82 0.82
CA SER A 43 10.12 -7.58 -0.53
C SER A 43 9.20 -6.67 -1.34
N PHE A 44 9.79 -5.95 -2.30
CA PHE A 44 9.05 -5.12 -3.24
C PHE A 44 8.01 -5.96 -4.01
N ASP A 45 8.39 -7.14 -4.50
CA ASP A 45 7.47 -8.05 -5.22
C ASP A 45 6.28 -8.46 -4.35
N THR A 46 6.50 -8.69 -3.05
CA THR A 46 5.42 -9.03 -2.12
C THR A 46 4.44 -7.86 -1.98
N LEU A 47 4.93 -6.62 -1.89
CA LEU A 47 4.08 -5.43 -1.82
C LEU A 47 3.26 -5.27 -3.10
N VAL A 48 3.90 -5.39 -4.27
CA VAL A 48 3.23 -5.27 -5.58
C VAL A 48 2.13 -6.32 -5.72
N ILE A 49 2.43 -7.60 -5.47
CA ILE A 49 1.44 -8.68 -5.55
C ILE A 49 0.27 -8.42 -4.61
N LYS A 50 0.54 -7.95 -3.40
CA LYS A 50 -0.51 -7.67 -2.40
C LYS A 50 -1.43 -6.55 -2.85
N ILE A 51 -0.87 -5.46 -3.38
CA ILE A 51 -1.63 -4.33 -3.93
C ILE A 51 -2.48 -4.81 -5.11
N HIS A 52 -1.91 -5.54 -6.07
CA HIS A 52 -2.66 -6.09 -7.20
C HIS A 52 -3.83 -6.97 -6.75
N ASN A 53 -3.59 -7.90 -5.83
CA ASN A 53 -4.65 -8.79 -5.33
C ASN A 53 -5.80 -8.00 -4.68
N ILE A 54 -5.49 -6.92 -3.96
CA ILE A 54 -6.51 -6.05 -3.34
C ILE A 54 -7.30 -5.31 -4.41
N VAL A 55 -6.61 -4.72 -5.39
CA VAL A 55 -7.24 -4.00 -6.50
C VAL A 55 -8.14 -4.93 -7.29
N GLU A 56 -7.67 -6.12 -7.65
CA GLU A 56 -8.45 -7.11 -8.39
C GLU A 56 -9.64 -7.66 -7.59
N SER A 57 -9.44 -7.97 -6.30
CA SER A 57 -10.52 -8.53 -5.45
C SER A 57 -11.67 -7.55 -5.20
N HIS A 58 -11.41 -6.26 -5.29
CA HIS A 58 -12.42 -5.21 -5.11
C HIS A 58 -12.91 -4.60 -6.43
N ASP A 59 -12.48 -5.16 -7.59
CA ASP A 59 -12.71 -4.57 -8.91
C ASP A 59 -12.37 -3.06 -8.95
N ALA A 60 -11.28 -2.72 -8.26
CA ALA A 60 -10.91 -1.34 -7.97
C ALA A 60 -10.18 -0.70 -9.16
N GLN A 61 -10.40 0.58 -9.35
CA GLN A 61 -9.70 1.38 -10.36
C GLN A 61 -8.75 2.36 -9.70
N MET A 62 -7.49 2.34 -10.12
CA MET A 62 -6.45 3.30 -9.72
C MET A 62 -6.18 4.26 -10.88
N ILE A 63 -6.26 5.57 -10.63
CA ILE A 63 -5.95 6.61 -11.62
C ILE A 63 -4.93 7.57 -11.02
N GLY A 64 -3.90 7.90 -11.79
CA GLY A 64 -2.79 8.77 -11.36
C GLY A 64 -1.71 8.05 -10.53
N ILE A 65 -1.89 6.75 -10.26
CA ILE A 65 -0.91 5.91 -9.57
C ILE A 65 -0.96 4.46 -10.06
N SER A 66 0.21 3.80 -10.10
CA SER A 66 0.31 2.37 -10.37
C SER A 66 0.61 1.58 -9.08
N PRO A 67 0.23 0.30 -9.01
CA PRO A 67 0.59 -0.58 -7.90
C PRO A 67 2.08 -0.62 -7.58
N GLU A 68 2.93 -0.62 -8.60
CA GLU A 68 4.40 -0.62 -8.47
C GLU A 68 4.92 0.69 -7.89
N SER A 69 4.36 1.82 -8.35
CA SER A 69 4.71 3.14 -7.82
C SER A 69 4.31 3.25 -6.35
N MET A 70 3.15 2.70 -5.97
CA MET A 70 2.71 2.66 -4.57
C MET A 70 3.61 1.76 -3.71
N ALA A 71 3.92 0.56 -4.19
CA ALA A 71 4.85 -0.36 -3.53
C ALA A 71 6.23 0.26 -3.30
N LEU A 72 6.73 1.03 -4.28
CA LEU A 72 8.02 1.71 -4.19
C LEU A 72 8.02 2.72 -3.04
N VAL A 73 7.03 3.60 -2.97
CA VAL A 73 6.97 4.64 -1.92
C VAL A 73 6.74 4.02 -0.53
N ILE A 74 5.94 2.96 -0.42
CA ILE A 74 5.82 2.20 0.83
C ILE A 74 7.18 1.61 1.24
N LYS A 75 7.91 1.01 0.29
CA LYS A 75 9.22 0.42 0.57
C LYS A 75 10.25 1.47 0.97
N GLU A 76 10.17 2.68 0.43
CA GLU A 76 11.02 3.81 0.83
C GLU A 76 10.69 4.31 2.23
N ALA A 77 9.42 4.31 2.64
CA ALA A 77 9.00 4.69 3.98
C ALA A 77 9.40 3.66 5.06
N LEU A 78 9.73 2.42 4.66
CA LEU A 78 10.19 1.34 5.55
C LEU A 78 11.72 1.31 5.76
N LYS A 79 12.47 2.23 5.15
CA LYS A 79 13.93 2.37 5.34
C LYS A 79 14.24 3.16 6.60
#